data_AF-A0A8R7JWZ5-F1
#
_entry.id   AF-A0A8R7JWZ5-F1
#
_cell.length_a   1.000
_cell.length_b   1.000
_cell.length_c   1.000
_cell.angle_alpha   90.00
_cell.angle_beta   90.00
_cell.angle_gamma   90.00
#
_symmetry.space_group_name_H-M   'P 1'
#
loop_
_entity.id
_entity.type
_entity.pdbx_description
1 polymer ?
#
loop_
_entity_poly.entity_id
_entity_poly.type
_entity_poly.pdbx_seq_one_letter_code
_entity_poly.pdbx_strand_id
1 'polypeptide(L)'
;MDRERKELRKRRTSGHLRYPELKRQKQRNPYVAARSTSPDCNFWDNRQKELYDQFCHEKKVFKHRFVEWSDIADAETCPFDLSTKYEDLGLKGITSNNSSWVWNEEVVRQFYGTLYVDPDRREMHFMIGSQHCFATKEDLEKALLIEPRADSLVLHTWDDFDVYSLFRVPNPDIGLVRDLKTEVDLIQRINRHTIFPKSGNRGGCTTMLLKLAYAIYHGKQFDIAHFLLSEMCEAIDTVNHALPYAPLIFCLLRHLKCDLTNIDTKCCLKKYSLHLASLNREQRAASAEHEVIEVQHQQPMSYSHQLPQPVNPEPVNPDSTVASNAQLSKLIEGLHEKVVKGFEAIEKRLYTMEVLFSVLSSEVSEMKACMLDPCHALNGDKQKRAQTEAHQGGDGPSAAADP
;
A
#
# COMPACT_ATOMS: atom_id res chain seq x y z
N MET A 1 25.90 -13.90 23.10
CA MET A 1 24.56 -13.32 23.35
C MET A 1 24.32 -11.98 22.66
N ASP A 2 24.50 -10.81 23.30
CA ASP A 2 23.91 -9.57 22.75
C ASP A 2 24.73 -8.92 21.60
N ARG A 3 26.06 -8.97 21.69
CA ARG A 3 26.98 -8.61 20.58
C ARG A 3 26.80 -9.53 19.37
N GLU A 4 26.46 -10.78 19.62
CA GLU A 4 26.23 -11.85 18.64
C GLU A 4 24.88 -11.68 17.92
N ARG A 5 23.82 -11.28 18.65
CA ARG A 5 22.55 -10.83 18.07
C ARG A 5 22.71 -9.57 17.23
N LYS A 6 23.56 -8.62 17.63
CA LYS A 6 23.91 -7.44 16.82
C LYS A 6 24.65 -7.83 15.54
N GLU A 7 25.59 -8.77 15.60
CA GLU A 7 26.33 -9.20 14.40
C GLU A 7 25.51 -10.14 13.49
N LEU A 8 24.56 -10.92 14.01
CA LEU A 8 23.51 -11.59 13.23
C LEU A 8 22.59 -10.59 12.51
N ARG A 9 22.23 -9.47 13.17
CA ARG A 9 21.45 -8.39 12.54
C ARG A 9 22.26 -7.65 11.47
N LYS A 10 23.55 -7.37 11.69
CA LYS A 10 24.46 -6.82 10.67
C LYS A 10 24.69 -7.77 9.48
N ARG A 11 24.86 -9.07 9.73
CA ARG A 11 24.99 -10.07 8.65
C ARG A 11 23.70 -10.17 7.83
N ARG A 12 22.53 -10.10 8.47
CA ARG A 12 21.22 -10.01 7.77
C ARG A 12 21.06 -8.74 6.94
N THR A 13 21.62 -7.59 7.33
CA THR A 13 21.58 -6.35 6.53
C THR A 13 22.68 -6.23 5.47
N SER A 14 23.69 -7.11 5.49
CA SER A 14 24.81 -7.10 4.53
C SER A 14 24.52 -7.79 3.20
N GLY A 15 23.48 -8.62 3.11
CA GLY A 15 23.14 -9.41 1.92
C GLY A 15 21.71 -9.19 1.41
N HIS A 16 21.01 -8.19 1.94
CA HIS A 16 19.65 -7.86 1.50
C HIS A 16 19.72 -6.86 0.35
N LEU A 17 19.05 -7.16 -0.77
CA LEU A 17 18.98 -6.28 -1.93
C LEU A 17 18.49 -4.89 -1.51
N ARG A 18 19.25 -3.84 -1.85
CA ARG A 18 18.80 -2.46 -1.61
C ARG A 18 17.56 -2.19 -2.46
N TYR A 19 16.65 -1.35 -1.99
CA TYR A 19 15.38 -1.06 -2.67
C TYR A 19 15.52 -0.71 -4.19
N PRO A 20 16.51 0.10 -4.64
CA PRO A 20 16.72 0.38 -6.07
C PRO A 20 17.25 -0.82 -6.88
N GLU A 21 17.89 -1.79 -6.22
CA GLU A 21 18.40 -3.01 -6.84
C GLU A 21 17.30 -4.07 -6.95
N LEU A 22 16.50 -4.22 -5.89
CA LEU A 22 15.27 -5.00 -5.88
C LEU A 22 14.30 -4.57 -7.01
N LYS A 23 14.12 -3.26 -7.23
CA LYS A 23 13.28 -2.74 -8.32
C LYS A 23 13.83 -3.10 -9.71
N ARG A 24 15.13 -2.91 -9.94
CA ARG A 24 15.80 -3.28 -11.20
C ARG A 24 15.74 -4.79 -11.48
N GLN A 25 15.85 -5.62 -10.44
CA GLN A 25 15.81 -7.08 -10.56
C GLN A 25 14.44 -7.61 -11.04
N LYS A 26 13.35 -6.92 -10.70
CA LYS A 26 11.97 -7.26 -11.12
C LYS A 26 11.62 -6.71 -12.50
N GLN A 27 12.12 -5.51 -12.84
CA GLN A 27 11.91 -4.92 -14.16
C GLN A 27 12.63 -5.70 -15.29
N ARG A 28 13.69 -6.44 -14.95
CA ARG A 28 14.35 -7.37 -15.89
C ARG A 28 13.50 -8.62 -16.09
N ASN A 29 12.97 -8.82 -17.30
CA ASN A 29 12.40 -10.11 -17.72
C ASN A 29 13.46 -11.23 -17.64
N PRO A 30 13.32 -12.23 -16.74
CA PRO A 30 14.28 -13.34 -16.65
C PRO A 30 14.08 -14.38 -17.75
N TYR A 31 12.91 -14.41 -18.39
CA TYR A 31 12.48 -15.44 -19.35
C TYR A 31 12.98 -15.22 -20.78
N VAL A 32 13.62 -14.07 -21.07
CA VAL A 32 14.23 -13.78 -22.39
C VAL A 32 15.44 -14.69 -22.65
N ALA A 33 16.20 -15.01 -21.60
CA ALA A 33 17.32 -15.94 -21.70
C ALA A 33 16.81 -17.38 -21.46
N ALA A 34 17.46 -18.34 -22.12
CA ALA A 34 17.27 -19.76 -21.80
C ALA A 34 17.46 -20.00 -20.29
N ARG A 35 16.60 -20.86 -19.72
CA ARG A 35 16.62 -21.22 -18.31
C ARG A 35 18.04 -21.55 -17.85
N SER A 36 18.54 -20.83 -16.86
CA SER A 36 19.96 -20.89 -16.50
C SER A 36 20.22 -20.69 -15.01
N THR A 37 21.31 -21.30 -14.55
CA THR A 37 21.96 -21.08 -13.24
C THR A 37 21.24 -21.55 -11.96
N SER A 38 19.91 -21.67 -11.90
CA SER A 38 19.25 -22.18 -10.68
C SER A 38 19.45 -23.70 -10.51
N PRO A 39 20.06 -24.18 -9.41
CA PRO A 39 20.04 -25.60 -9.06
C PRO A 39 18.68 -26.05 -8.52
N ASP A 40 17.86 -25.09 -8.06
CA ASP A 40 16.50 -25.32 -7.61
C ASP A 40 15.55 -25.26 -8.82
N CYS A 41 14.90 -26.38 -9.13
CA CYS A 41 14.00 -26.47 -10.26
C CYS A 41 12.71 -25.66 -10.08
N ASN A 42 12.44 -25.07 -8.90
CA ASN A 42 11.28 -24.21 -8.68
C ASN A 42 11.45 -22.77 -9.21
N PHE A 43 12.66 -22.39 -9.64
CA PHE A 43 12.99 -21.03 -10.10
C PHE A 43 13.62 -21.07 -11.49
N TRP A 44 13.39 -20.03 -12.30
CA TRP A 44 13.97 -19.92 -13.65
C TRP A 44 15.46 -19.58 -13.61
N ASP A 45 15.86 -18.68 -12.71
CA ASP A 45 17.25 -18.31 -12.44
C ASP A 45 17.53 -18.10 -10.94
N ASN A 46 18.82 -17.99 -10.58
CA ASN A 46 19.22 -17.76 -9.19
C ASN A 46 18.66 -16.46 -8.60
N ARG A 47 18.42 -15.43 -9.42
CA ARG A 47 17.91 -14.13 -8.95
C ARG A 47 16.45 -14.21 -8.52
N GLN A 48 15.63 -15.03 -9.16
CA GLN A 48 14.29 -15.33 -8.66
C GLN A 48 14.35 -16.07 -7.32
N LYS A 49 15.26 -17.05 -7.17
CA LYS A 49 15.45 -17.74 -5.90
C LYS A 49 15.90 -16.78 -4.78
N GLU A 50 16.90 -15.94 -5.03
CA GLU A 50 17.36 -14.92 -4.08
C GLU A 50 16.25 -13.95 -3.66
N LEU A 51 15.43 -13.48 -4.62
CA LEU A 51 14.29 -12.61 -4.34
C LEU A 51 13.23 -13.34 -3.51
N TYR A 52 12.95 -14.60 -3.83
CA TYR A 52 12.04 -15.43 -3.06
C TYR A 52 12.53 -15.63 -1.62
N ASP A 53 13.78 -16.08 -1.43
CA ASP A 53 14.37 -16.37 -0.12
C ASP A 53 14.47 -15.11 0.75
N GLN A 54 14.73 -13.93 0.15
CA GLN A 54 14.85 -12.66 0.87
C GLN A 54 13.52 -11.96 1.15
N PHE A 55 12.51 -12.07 0.26
CA PHE A 55 11.30 -11.25 0.32
C PHE A 55 9.98 -12.01 0.29
N CYS A 56 9.85 -13.12 -0.45
CA CYS A 56 8.56 -13.80 -0.62
C CYS A 56 8.33 -14.91 0.40
N HIS A 57 9.35 -15.70 0.77
CA HIS A 57 9.24 -16.84 1.68
C HIS A 57 8.56 -16.50 3.02
N GLU A 58 8.97 -15.43 3.69
CA GLU A 58 8.36 -14.98 4.96
C GLU A 58 7.13 -14.08 4.77
N LYS A 59 6.75 -13.75 3.52
CA LYS A 59 5.68 -12.79 3.24
C LYS A 59 4.31 -13.39 3.53
N LYS A 60 3.46 -12.59 4.17
CA LYS A 60 2.08 -12.97 4.48
C LYS A 60 1.25 -12.91 3.20
N VAL A 61 0.50 -13.96 2.92
CA VAL A 61 -0.55 -13.94 1.89
C VAL A 61 -1.78 -13.23 2.44
N PHE A 62 -2.39 -12.36 1.63
CA PHE A 62 -3.58 -11.62 2.05
C PHE A 62 -4.79 -12.56 2.12
N LYS A 63 -5.51 -12.49 3.24
CA LYS A 63 -6.72 -13.28 3.48
C LYS A 63 -7.92 -12.55 2.87
N HIS A 64 -8.10 -12.76 1.57
CA HIS A 64 -9.26 -12.29 0.81
C HIS A 64 -10.57 -12.76 1.45
N ARG A 65 -11.64 -12.03 1.14
CA ARG A 65 -13.00 -12.41 1.49
C ARG A 65 -13.89 -12.35 0.26
N PHE A 66 -14.99 -13.09 0.29
CA PHE A 66 -16.08 -12.93 -0.67
C PHE A 66 -17.23 -12.12 -0.06
N VAL A 67 -17.99 -11.44 -0.90
CA VAL A 67 -19.27 -10.82 -0.58
C VAL A 67 -20.38 -11.82 -0.88
N GLU A 68 -21.33 -11.94 0.04
CA GLU A 68 -22.63 -12.54 -0.26
C GLU A 68 -23.58 -11.39 -0.56
N TRP A 69 -23.96 -11.21 -1.83
CA TRP A 69 -24.68 -10.00 -2.25
C TRP A 69 -26.13 -9.95 -1.76
N SER A 70 -26.73 -11.10 -1.44
CA SER A 70 -28.02 -11.15 -0.74
C SER A 70 -27.93 -10.49 0.63
N ASP A 71 -26.92 -10.80 1.46
CA ASP A 71 -26.73 -10.18 2.78
C ASP A 71 -26.61 -8.64 2.72
N ILE A 72 -26.16 -8.08 1.59
CA ILE A 72 -26.06 -6.62 1.40
C ILE A 72 -27.39 -6.03 0.92
N ALA A 73 -28.11 -6.72 0.03
CA ALA A 73 -29.41 -6.28 -0.47
C ALA A 73 -30.53 -6.42 0.58
N ASP A 74 -30.53 -7.53 1.33
CA ASP A 74 -31.52 -7.84 2.38
C ASP A 74 -31.29 -7.02 3.67
N ALA A 75 -30.19 -6.27 3.75
CA ALA A 75 -29.93 -5.40 4.89
C ALA A 75 -30.90 -4.20 4.86
N GLU A 76 -31.90 -4.21 5.74
CA GLU A 76 -32.92 -3.16 5.96
C GLU A 76 -32.39 -1.71 6.06
N THR A 77 -31.07 -1.54 6.22
CA THR A 77 -30.37 -0.25 6.40
C THR A 77 -29.37 0.08 5.28
N CYS A 78 -29.35 -0.67 4.17
CA CYS A 78 -28.53 -0.37 3.00
C CYS A 78 -29.41 0.20 1.86
N PRO A 79 -29.61 1.53 1.78
CA PRO A 79 -30.46 2.16 0.74
C PRO A 79 -29.79 2.23 -0.65
N PHE A 80 -28.65 1.56 -0.83
CA PHE A 80 -27.83 1.64 -2.03
C PHE A 80 -27.81 0.29 -2.74
N ASP A 81 -28.19 0.26 -4.02
CA ASP A 81 -28.09 -0.95 -4.85
C ASP A 81 -26.65 -1.18 -5.32
N LEU A 82 -25.80 -1.61 -4.39
CA LEU A 82 -24.44 -2.03 -4.69
C LEU A 82 -24.38 -3.37 -5.44
N SER A 83 -25.43 -4.19 -5.35
CA SER A 83 -25.48 -5.52 -5.98
C SER A 83 -25.55 -5.41 -7.50
N THR A 84 -26.42 -4.54 -8.02
CA THR A 84 -26.52 -4.22 -9.45
C THR A 84 -25.31 -3.41 -9.91
N LYS A 85 -24.87 -2.41 -9.12
CA LYS A 85 -23.70 -1.60 -9.44
C LYS A 85 -22.40 -2.42 -9.62
N TYR A 86 -22.20 -3.47 -8.84
CA TYR A 86 -21.09 -4.41 -9.04
C TYR A 86 -21.32 -5.40 -10.20
N GLU A 87 -22.56 -5.72 -10.55
CA GLU A 87 -22.91 -6.53 -11.73
C GLU A 87 -22.59 -5.77 -13.03
N ASP A 88 -23.08 -4.53 -13.16
CA ASP A 88 -22.94 -3.68 -14.36
C ASP A 88 -21.47 -3.40 -14.74
N LEU A 89 -20.58 -3.42 -13.74
CA LEU A 89 -19.13 -3.23 -13.86
C LEU A 89 -18.35 -4.55 -14.02
N GLY A 90 -19.03 -5.71 -14.09
CA GLY A 90 -18.39 -7.04 -14.16
C GLY A 90 -17.65 -7.45 -12.89
N LEU A 91 -17.84 -6.74 -11.77
CA LEU A 91 -17.11 -6.93 -10.52
C LEU A 91 -17.77 -7.96 -9.60
N LYS A 92 -19.05 -8.28 -9.81
CA LYS A 92 -19.78 -9.21 -8.93
C LYS A 92 -19.15 -10.60 -8.95
N GLY A 93 -18.81 -11.14 -10.12
CA GLY A 93 -18.18 -12.47 -10.24
C GLY A 93 -16.89 -12.61 -9.43
N ILE A 94 -15.97 -11.64 -9.54
CA ILE A 94 -14.68 -11.65 -8.83
C ILE A 94 -14.78 -11.33 -7.32
N THR A 95 -15.90 -10.75 -6.87
CA THR A 95 -16.14 -10.42 -5.47
C THR A 95 -17.04 -11.43 -4.74
N SER A 96 -17.78 -12.25 -5.47
CA SER A 96 -18.80 -13.17 -4.93
C SER A 96 -18.23 -14.47 -4.36
N ASN A 97 -19.11 -15.21 -3.70
CA ASN A 97 -18.82 -16.53 -3.13
C ASN A 97 -18.43 -17.54 -4.23
N ASN A 98 -17.27 -18.16 -4.06
CA ASN A 98 -17.00 -19.46 -4.65
C ASN A 98 -16.27 -20.30 -3.60
N SER A 99 -17.03 -21.05 -2.80
CA SER A 99 -16.53 -21.85 -1.68
C SER A 99 -15.54 -22.96 -2.09
N SER A 100 -15.46 -23.29 -3.39
CA SER A 100 -14.45 -24.19 -3.96
C SER A 100 -13.06 -23.54 -4.11
N TRP A 101 -12.93 -22.23 -3.90
CA TRP A 101 -11.68 -21.48 -4.01
C TRP A 101 -10.74 -21.83 -2.86
N VAL A 102 -10.03 -22.93 -3.09
CA VAL A 102 -8.89 -23.39 -2.31
C VAL A 102 -7.60 -22.90 -2.98
N TRP A 103 -6.67 -22.44 -2.15
CA TRP A 103 -5.31 -22.08 -2.57
C TRP A 103 -4.29 -22.54 -1.52
N ASN A 104 -3.01 -22.39 -1.87
CA ASN A 104 -1.89 -22.67 -0.98
C ASN A 104 -0.95 -21.47 -0.94
N GLU A 105 -0.53 -21.07 0.26
CA GLU A 105 0.30 -19.88 0.42
C GLU A 105 1.70 -20.04 -0.20
N GLU A 106 2.23 -21.26 -0.27
CA GLU A 106 3.56 -21.50 -0.81
C GLU A 106 3.62 -21.35 -2.33
N VAL A 107 2.66 -21.95 -3.05
CA VAL A 107 2.49 -21.72 -4.48
C VAL A 107 2.27 -20.22 -4.79
N VAL A 108 1.57 -19.48 -3.92
CA VAL A 108 1.41 -18.03 -4.08
C VAL A 108 2.73 -17.29 -3.87
N ARG A 109 3.56 -17.68 -2.89
CA ARG A 109 4.90 -17.09 -2.70
C ARG A 109 5.83 -17.41 -3.86
N GLN A 110 5.82 -18.65 -4.38
CA GLN A 110 6.59 -19.04 -5.56
C GLN A 110 6.15 -18.23 -6.78
N PHE A 111 4.84 -18.11 -7.02
CA PHE A 111 4.27 -17.27 -8.08
C PHE A 111 4.82 -15.84 -7.97
N TYR A 112 4.68 -15.16 -6.83
CA TYR A 112 5.22 -13.80 -6.67
C TYR A 112 6.75 -13.70 -6.66
N GLY A 113 7.47 -14.76 -6.27
CA GLY A 113 8.94 -14.83 -6.35
C GLY A 113 9.48 -15.00 -7.78
N THR A 114 8.61 -15.43 -8.70
CA THR A 114 8.97 -15.69 -10.11
C THR A 114 8.20 -14.83 -11.11
N LEU A 115 7.15 -14.13 -10.67
CA LEU A 115 6.30 -13.30 -11.51
C LEU A 115 7.10 -12.19 -12.20
N TYR A 116 7.05 -12.22 -13.52
CA TYR A 116 7.29 -11.08 -14.38
C TYR A 116 5.98 -10.73 -15.09
N VAL A 117 5.63 -9.45 -15.11
CA VAL A 117 4.54 -8.89 -15.92
C VAL A 117 5.17 -7.87 -16.86
N ASP A 118 4.75 -7.85 -18.12
CA ASP A 118 5.27 -6.88 -19.08
C ASP A 118 4.86 -5.42 -18.73
N PRO A 119 5.55 -4.41 -19.28
CA PRO A 119 5.24 -3.01 -19.04
C PRO A 119 3.79 -2.61 -19.35
N ASP A 120 3.17 -3.19 -20.38
CA ASP A 120 1.82 -2.85 -20.86
C ASP A 120 0.72 -3.71 -20.21
N ARG A 121 1.07 -4.63 -19.29
CA ARG A 121 0.16 -5.54 -18.58
C ARG A 121 -0.65 -6.46 -19.50
N ARG A 122 -0.08 -6.83 -20.65
CA ARG A 122 -0.66 -7.72 -21.66
C ARG A 122 -0.31 -9.19 -21.43
N GLU A 123 0.80 -9.47 -20.74
CA GLU A 123 1.31 -10.82 -20.52
C GLU A 123 2.10 -10.95 -19.21
N MET A 124 2.18 -12.19 -18.72
CA MET A 124 2.96 -12.54 -17.56
C MET A 124 3.61 -13.91 -17.70
N HIS A 125 4.76 -14.06 -17.05
CA HIS A 125 5.49 -15.31 -16.92
C HIS A 125 5.78 -15.58 -15.43
N PHE A 126 5.68 -16.84 -15.03
CA PHE A 126 5.94 -17.28 -13.65
C PHE A 126 6.30 -18.77 -13.63
N MET A 127 6.72 -19.29 -12.47
CA MET A 127 6.94 -20.72 -12.24
C MET A 127 5.86 -21.29 -11.30
N ILE A 128 5.44 -22.53 -11.55
CA ILE A 128 4.64 -23.35 -10.62
C ILE A 128 5.30 -24.71 -10.51
N GLY A 129 5.81 -25.06 -9.32
CA GLY A 129 6.77 -26.16 -9.20
C GLY A 129 7.90 -25.98 -10.21
N SER A 130 8.23 -27.01 -10.98
CA SER A 130 9.27 -26.93 -12.02
C SER A 130 8.83 -26.41 -13.38
N GLN A 131 7.53 -26.16 -13.57
CA GLN A 131 6.92 -25.74 -14.83
C GLN A 131 7.04 -24.22 -15.01
N HIS A 132 7.48 -23.78 -16.18
CA HIS A 132 7.32 -22.40 -16.64
C HIS A 132 5.91 -22.22 -17.20
N CYS A 133 5.24 -21.18 -16.73
CA CYS A 133 3.91 -20.79 -17.18
C CYS A 133 3.97 -19.42 -17.87
N PHE A 134 3.15 -19.29 -18.91
CA PHE A 134 2.86 -18.05 -19.61
C PHE A 134 1.35 -17.83 -19.57
N ALA A 135 0.92 -16.59 -19.42
CA ALA A 135 -0.47 -16.20 -19.50
C ALA A 135 -0.60 -14.79 -20.08
N THR A 136 -1.57 -14.60 -20.96
CA THR A 136 -1.98 -13.28 -21.42
C THR A 136 -2.96 -12.64 -20.45
N LYS A 137 -3.20 -11.33 -20.62
CA LYS A 137 -4.31 -10.60 -19.99
C LYS A 137 -5.66 -11.24 -20.32
N GLU A 138 -5.85 -11.72 -21.54
CA GLU A 138 -7.07 -12.42 -21.92
C GLU A 138 -7.26 -13.75 -21.17
N ASP A 139 -6.18 -14.48 -20.87
CA ASP A 139 -6.27 -15.73 -20.10
C ASP A 139 -6.65 -15.45 -18.64
N LEU A 140 -6.20 -14.32 -18.07
CA LEU A 140 -6.67 -13.84 -16.78
C LEU A 140 -8.15 -13.42 -16.83
N GLU A 141 -8.57 -12.73 -17.89
CA GLU A 141 -9.97 -12.34 -18.09
C GLU A 141 -10.89 -13.57 -18.20
N LYS A 142 -10.53 -14.54 -19.05
CA LYS A 142 -11.23 -15.83 -19.22
C LYS A 142 -11.25 -16.63 -17.92
N ALA A 143 -10.15 -16.66 -17.16
CA ALA A 143 -10.08 -17.37 -15.89
C ALA A 143 -10.95 -16.76 -14.78
N LEU A 144 -11.23 -15.45 -14.87
CA LEU A 144 -12.00 -14.69 -13.87
C LEU A 144 -13.42 -14.32 -14.34
N LEU A 145 -13.81 -14.73 -15.54
CA LEU A 145 -15.07 -14.38 -16.20
C LEU A 145 -15.28 -12.85 -16.33
N ILE A 146 -14.18 -12.13 -16.62
CA ILE A 146 -14.19 -10.69 -16.89
C ILE A 146 -14.52 -10.49 -18.37
N GLU A 147 -15.50 -9.62 -18.67
CA GLU A 147 -15.78 -9.17 -20.03
C GLU A 147 -14.96 -7.91 -20.35
N PRO A 148 -13.96 -7.97 -21.25
CA PRO A 148 -13.20 -6.78 -21.65
C PRO A 148 -14.09 -5.80 -22.44
N ARG A 149 -13.88 -4.50 -22.22
CA ARG A 149 -14.63 -3.41 -22.87
C ARG A 149 -13.64 -2.40 -23.46
N ALA A 150 -13.88 -1.97 -24.70
CA ALA A 150 -12.92 -1.16 -25.47
C ALA A 150 -12.61 0.20 -24.83
N ASP A 151 -13.61 0.83 -24.21
CA ASP A 151 -13.51 2.17 -23.61
C ASP A 151 -13.25 2.14 -22.09
N SER A 152 -12.73 1.02 -21.57
CA SER A 152 -12.42 0.86 -20.14
C SER A 152 -11.26 1.75 -19.69
N LEU A 153 -11.47 2.50 -18.62
CA LEU A 153 -10.45 3.34 -17.99
C LEU A 153 -9.29 2.52 -17.39
N VAL A 154 -8.06 3.01 -17.55
CA VAL A 154 -6.88 2.48 -16.84
C VAL A 154 -6.67 3.26 -15.54
N LEU A 155 -7.17 2.74 -14.41
CA LEU A 155 -7.20 3.47 -13.13
C LEU A 155 -5.82 3.99 -12.67
N HIS A 156 -4.74 3.24 -12.93
CA HIS A 156 -3.39 3.64 -12.54
C HIS A 156 -2.89 4.92 -13.24
N THR A 157 -3.37 5.21 -14.45
CA THR A 157 -2.98 6.40 -15.25
C THR A 157 -4.13 7.40 -15.41
N TRP A 158 -5.28 7.17 -14.80
CA TRP A 158 -6.45 8.03 -14.93
C TRP A 158 -6.49 9.12 -13.85
N ASP A 159 -6.17 10.35 -14.22
CA ASP A 159 -6.08 11.48 -13.28
C ASP A 159 -7.25 12.47 -13.35
N ASP A 160 -8.15 12.32 -14.33
CA ASP A 160 -9.35 13.15 -14.50
C ASP A 160 -10.57 12.56 -13.74
N PHE A 161 -10.56 12.70 -12.41
CA PHE A 161 -11.67 12.28 -11.55
C PHE A 161 -11.94 13.29 -10.43
N ASP A 162 -13.20 13.67 -10.24
CA ASP A 162 -13.60 14.57 -9.16
C ASP A 162 -13.62 13.83 -7.81
N VAL A 163 -12.48 13.87 -7.11
CA VAL A 163 -12.33 13.30 -5.78
C VAL A 163 -13.31 13.90 -4.76
N TYR A 164 -13.71 15.16 -4.89
CA TYR A 164 -14.61 15.84 -3.95
C TYR A 164 -16.05 15.32 -4.06
N SER A 165 -16.49 14.87 -5.24
CA SER A 165 -17.79 14.22 -5.43
C SER A 165 -18.06 13.01 -4.53
N LEU A 166 -17.03 12.43 -3.90
CA LEU A 166 -17.12 11.29 -2.99
C LEU A 166 -17.47 11.65 -1.56
N PHE A 167 -17.35 12.92 -1.19
CA PHE A 167 -17.48 13.42 0.18
C PHE A 167 -18.83 14.10 0.43
N ARG A 168 -19.15 14.32 1.70
CA ARG A 168 -20.39 14.98 2.16
C ARG A 168 -20.23 16.48 2.44
N VAL A 169 -18.99 16.94 2.59
CA VAL A 169 -18.63 18.31 3.00
C VAL A 169 -17.77 18.98 1.91
N PRO A 170 -17.79 20.32 1.77
CA PRO A 170 -17.07 21.01 0.71
C PRO A 170 -15.54 21.01 0.89
N ASN A 171 -15.05 20.93 2.14
CA ASN A 171 -13.62 20.89 2.47
C ASN A 171 -13.27 19.61 3.26
N PRO A 172 -13.27 18.43 2.63
CA PRO A 172 -13.06 17.16 3.33
C PRO A 172 -11.59 16.92 3.69
N ASP A 173 -11.36 16.14 4.76
CA ASP A 173 -10.05 15.58 5.08
C ASP A 173 -9.66 14.50 4.05
N ILE A 174 -9.14 14.93 2.88
CA ILE A 174 -8.70 14.01 1.81
C ILE A 174 -7.64 13.06 2.36
N GLY A 175 -7.96 11.77 2.33
CA GLY A 175 -7.13 10.72 2.92
C GLY A 175 -7.79 10.02 4.11
N LEU A 176 -8.92 10.52 4.63
CA LEU A 176 -9.70 9.89 5.69
C LEU A 176 -11.10 9.46 5.24
N VAL A 177 -11.61 8.37 5.83
CA VAL A 177 -12.98 7.86 5.57
C VAL A 177 -14.09 8.72 6.17
N ARG A 178 -13.75 9.60 7.13
CA ARG A 178 -14.70 10.31 8.01
C ARG A 178 -15.78 11.06 7.23
N ASP A 179 -15.35 11.75 6.19
CA ASP A 179 -16.17 12.72 5.47
C ASP A 179 -16.81 12.12 4.20
N LEU A 180 -16.52 10.86 3.88
CA LEU A 180 -17.07 10.14 2.73
C LEU A 180 -18.58 9.98 2.82
N LYS A 181 -19.25 9.95 1.66
CA LYS A 181 -20.62 9.45 1.54
C LYS A 181 -20.70 8.00 2.03
N THR A 182 -21.81 7.65 2.70
CA THR A 182 -22.03 6.33 3.31
C THR A 182 -21.87 5.17 2.31
N GLU A 183 -22.35 5.34 1.08
CA GLU A 183 -22.16 4.41 -0.03
C GLU A 183 -20.67 4.21 -0.38
N VAL A 184 -19.89 5.29 -0.41
CA VAL A 184 -18.48 5.28 -0.80
C VAL A 184 -17.61 4.62 0.28
N ASP A 185 -17.89 4.87 1.56
CA ASP A 185 -17.28 4.14 2.69
C ASP A 185 -17.56 2.63 2.58
N LEU A 186 -18.81 2.25 2.27
CA LEU A 186 -19.20 0.85 2.08
C LEU A 186 -18.46 0.19 0.89
N ILE A 187 -18.41 0.86 -0.27
CA ILE A 187 -17.62 0.44 -1.45
C ILE A 187 -16.15 0.21 -1.06
N GLN A 188 -15.53 1.15 -0.33
CA GLN A 188 -14.14 1.00 0.10
C GLN A 188 -13.95 -0.16 1.10
N ARG A 189 -14.86 -0.34 2.07
CA ARG A 189 -14.78 -1.46 3.04
C ARG A 189 -14.90 -2.82 2.37
N ILE A 190 -15.73 -2.95 1.33
CA ILE A 190 -15.82 -4.15 0.48
C ILE A 190 -14.48 -4.35 -0.25
N ASN A 191 -14.04 -3.36 -1.02
CA ASN A 191 -12.86 -3.47 -1.88
C ASN A 191 -11.57 -3.73 -1.12
N ARG A 192 -11.41 -3.20 0.10
CA ARG A 192 -10.26 -3.47 0.99
C ARG A 192 -10.12 -4.95 1.39
N HIS A 193 -11.12 -5.79 1.12
CA HIS A 193 -11.11 -7.23 1.35
C HIS A 193 -11.28 -8.08 0.08
N THR A 194 -11.75 -7.50 -1.03
CA THR A 194 -11.98 -8.16 -2.32
C THR A 194 -10.96 -7.71 -3.39
N ILE A 195 -11.24 -6.61 -4.08
CA ILE A 195 -10.54 -6.15 -5.30
C ILE A 195 -9.20 -5.46 -5.00
N PHE A 196 -9.15 -4.62 -3.97
CA PHE A 196 -7.96 -3.85 -3.62
C PHE A 196 -7.54 -4.13 -2.16
N PRO A 197 -7.00 -5.33 -1.89
CA PRO A 197 -6.72 -5.81 -0.54
C PRO A 197 -5.69 -4.94 0.20
N LYS A 198 -6.13 -4.32 1.30
CA LYS A 198 -5.27 -3.52 2.19
C LYS A 198 -5.50 -3.87 3.66
N SER A 199 -4.42 -4.30 4.32
CA SER A 199 -4.35 -4.51 5.77
C SER A 199 -4.01 -3.22 6.51
N GLY A 200 -4.31 -3.15 7.81
CA GLY A 200 -4.03 -1.97 8.62
C GLY A 200 -5.02 -0.82 8.40
N ASN A 201 -4.51 0.42 8.49
CA ASN A 201 -5.25 1.68 8.69
C ASN A 201 -6.67 1.71 8.07
N ARG A 202 -7.68 1.38 8.88
CA ARG A 202 -9.08 1.32 8.44
C ARG A 202 -9.68 2.69 8.14
N GLY A 203 -9.15 3.74 8.74
CA GLY A 203 -9.60 5.11 8.52
C GLY A 203 -8.97 5.79 7.31
N GLY A 204 -8.00 5.18 6.64
CA GLY A 204 -7.23 5.79 5.56
C GLY A 204 -7.72 5.45 4.15
N CYS A 205 -7.87 6.48 3.33
CA CYS A 205 -8.20 6.41 1.90
C CYS A 205 -6.98 6.80 1.06
N THR A 206 -6.30 5.83 0.45
CA THR A 206 -5.25 6.15 -0.53
C THR A 206 -5.86 6.67 -1.84
N THR A 207 -5.11 7.42 -2.64
CA THR A 207 -5.55 7.88 -3.97
C THR A 207 -6.11 6.74 -4.83
N MET A 208 -5.49 5.56 -4.80
CA MET A 208 -5.99 4.40 -5.54
C MET A 208 -7.31 3.83 -4.98
N LEU A 209 -7.51 3.86 -3.66
CA LEU A 209 -8.81 3.50 -3.05
C LEU A 209 -9.90 4.49 -3.49
N LEU A 210 -9.56 5.78 -3.61
CA LEU A 210 -10.48 6.82 -4.08
C LEU A 210 -10.77 6.69 -5.58
N LYS A 211 -9.77 6.43 -6.44
CA LYS A 211 -9.98 6.16 -7.88
C LYS A 211 -10.90 4.96 -8.12
N LEU A 212 -10.64 3.83 -7.43
CA LEU A 212 -11.49 2.63 -7.51
C LEU A 212 -12.91 2.90 -6.98
N ALA A 213 -13.04 3.60 -5.85
CA ALA A 213 -14.34 3.92 -5.28
C ALA A 213 -15.12 4.92 -6.14
N TYR A 214 -14.46 5.89 -6.79
CA TYR A 214 -15.06 6.81 -7.75
C TYR A 214 -15.58 6.06 -8.98
N ALA A 215 -14.76 5.18 -9.56
CA ALA A 215 -15.17 4.40 -10.73
C ALA A 215 -16.43 3.57 -10.43
N ILE A 216 -16.47 2.91 -9.28
CA ILE A 216 -17.64 2.13 -8.85
C ILE A 216 -18.83 3.04 -8.56
N TYR A 217 -18.66 4.08 -7.73
CA TYR A 217 -19.73 4.98 -7.31
C TYR A 217 -20.45 5.64 -8.50
N HIS A 218 -19.70 6.08 -9.52
CA HIS A 218 -20.20 6.72 -10.74
C HIS A 218 -20.44 5.76 -11.92
N GLY A 219 -20.33 4.43 -11.73
CA GLY A 219 -20.56 3.44 -12.79
C GLY A 219 -19.61 3.54 -13.99
N LYS A 220 -18.39 4.03 -13.79
CA LYS A 220 -17.37 4.14 -14.83
C LYS A 220 -16.70 2.79 -15.05
N GLN A 221 -16.77 2.28 -16.28
CA GLN A 221 -16.10 1.06 -16.70
C GLN A 221 -14.57 1.24 -16.64
N PHE A 222 -13.87 0.24 -16.10
CA PHE A 222 -12.42 0.26 -15.97
C PHE A 222 -11.81 -1.11 -16.22
N ASP A 223 -10.53 -1.12 -16.60
CA ASP A 223 -9.80 -2.34 -16.90
C ASP A 223 -9.37 -3.05 -15.61
N ILE A 224 -10.27 -3.88 -15.09
CA ILE A 224 -10.05 -4.65 -13.86
C ILE A 224 -8.90 -5.66 -14.01
N ALA A 225 -8.65 -6.22 -15.20
CA ALA A 225 -7.52 -7.13 -15.42
C ALA A 225 -6.18 -6.39 -15.35
N HIS A 226 -6.06 -5.23 -16.01
CA HIS A 226 -4.90 -4.34 -15.90
C HIS A 226 -4.69 -3.86 -14.45
N PHE A 227 -5.78 -3.52 -13.75
CA PHE A 227 -5.73 -3.12 -12.35
C PHE A 227 -5.14 -4.23 -11.46
N LEU A 228 -5.64 -5.46 -11.58
CA LEU A 228 -5.16 -6.61 -10.82
C LEU A 228 -3.67 -6.90 -11.10
N LEU A 229 -3.25 -6.90 -12.37
CA LEU A 229 -1.85 -7.10 -12.76
C LEU A 229 -0.92 -6.01 -12.24
N SER A 230 -1.38 -4.76 -12.24
CA SER A 230 -0.62 -3.63 -11.69
C SER A 230 -0.48 -3.74 -10.16
N GLU A 231 -1.53 -4.13 -9.46
CA GLU A 231 -1.47 -4.36 -8.00
C GLU A 231 -0.67 -5.61 -7.61
N MET A 232 -0.57 -6.62 -8.49
CA MET A 232 0.39 -7.70 -8.31
C MET A 232 1.83 -7.16 -8.32
N CYS A 233 2.18 -6.27 -9.25
CA CYS A 233 3.51 -5.66 -9.33
C CYS A 233 3.84 -4.84 -8.07
N GLU A 234 2.93 -3.93 -7.67
CA GLU A 234 3.07 -3.09 -6.47
C GLU A 234 3.22 -3.92 -5.18
N ALA A 235 2.55 -5.08 -5.11
CA ALA A 235 2.65 -5.99 -3.98
C ALA A 235 4.03 -6.67 -3.85
N ILE A 236 4.78 -6.86 -4.95
CA ILE A 236 6.17 -7.32 -4.85
C ILE A 236 7.08 -6.16 -4.41
N ASP A 237 6.84 -4.94 -4.91
CA ASP A 237 7.65 -3.74 -4.61
C ASP A 237 7.54 -3.25 -3.17
N THR A 238 6.39 -3.44 -2.51
CA THR A 238 6.23 -3.03 -1.12
C THR A 238 6.55 -4.16 -0.15
N VAL A 239 7.66 -4.03 0.62
CA VAL A 239 8.11 -5.03 1.61
C VAL A 239 7.02 -5.39 2.63
N ASN A 240 6.31 -4.38 3.15
CA ASN A 240 5.29 -4.55 4.19
C ASN A 240 3.89 -4.91 3.68
N HIS A 241 3.66 -4.96 2.37
CA HIS A 241 2.36 -5.32 1.80
C HIS A 241 2.19 -6.85 1.84
N ALA A 242 0.97 -7.33 2.08
CA ALA A 242 0.69 -8.76 2.00
C ALA A 242 0.51 -9.16 0.53
N LEU A 243 0.94 -10.36 0.14
CA LEU A 243 0.80 -10.88 -1.23
C LEU A 243 -0.69 -11.10 -1.56
N PRO A 244 -1.29 -10.35 -2.50
CA PRO A 244 -2.71 -10.41 -2.78
C PRO A 244 -3.10 -11.54 -3.73
N TYR A 245 -4.39 -11.64 -4.02
CA TYR A 245 -4.98 -12.38 -5.13
C TYR A 245 -4.76 -13.89 -5.16
N ALA A 246 -4.35 -14.51 -4.05
CA ALA A 246 -4.22 -15.96 -3.93
C ALA A 246 -5.40 -16.79 -4.51
N PRO A 247 -6.67 -16.43 -4.32
CA PRO A 247 -7.78 -17.16 -4.94
C PRO A 247 -7.85 -16.98 -6.47
N LEU A 248 -7.61 -15.75 -6.95
CA LEU A 248 -7.65 -15.38 -8.38
C LEU A 248 -6.50 -16.01 -9.15
N ILE A 249 -5.30 -16.04 -8.56
CA ILE A 249 -4.14 -16.78 -9.06
C ILE A 249 -4.53 -18.25 -9.25
N PHE A 250 -5.16 -18.89 -8.26
CA PHE A 250 -5.60 -20.28 -8.39
C PHE A 250 -6.73 -20.50 -9.43
N CYS A 251 -7.52 -19.48 -9.78
CA CYS A 251 -8.43 -19.55 -10.94
C CYS A 251 -7.64 -19.57 -12.25
N LEU A 252 -6.65 -18.69 -12.40
CA LEU A 252 -5.73 -18.69 -13.54
C LEU A 252 -4.99 -20.03 -13.66
N LEU A 253 -4.43 -20.57 -12.58
CA LEU A 253 -3.71 -21.86 -12.63
C LEU A 253 -4.60 -23.03 -13.08
N ARG A 254 -5.89 -23.03 -12.69
CA ARG A 254 -6.88 -24.01 -13.20
C ARG A 254 -7.19 -23.80 -14.67
N HIS A 255 -7.34 -22.55 -15.12
CA HIS A 255 -7.57 -22.21 -16.52
C HIS A 255 -6.42 -22.68 -17.42
N LEU A 256 -5.18 -22.43 -16.98
CA LEU A 256 -3.94 -22.86 -17.65
C LEU A 256 -3.63 -24.37 -17.50
N LYS A 257 -4.41 -25.10 -16.70
CA LYS A 257 -4.23 -26.53 -16.40
C LYS A 257 -2.85 -26.87 -15.81
N CYS A 258 -2.31 -25.98 -14.97
CA CYS A 258 -1.07 -26.22 -14.24
C CYS A 258 -1.20 -27.43 -13.30
N ASP A 259 -0.12 -28.19 -13.12
CA ASP A 259 -0.09 -29.27 -12.13
C ASP A 259 -0.01 -28.69 -10.70
N LEU A 260 -0.90 -29.17 -9.83
CA LEU A 260 -1.09 -28.73 -8.45
C LEU A 260 -1.09 -29.93 -7.46
N THR A 261 -0.53 -31.08 -7.86
CA THR A 261 -0.71 -32.38 -7.17
C THR A 261 -0.07 -32.52 -5.78
N ASN A 262 0.92 -31.69 -5.41
CA ASN A 262 1.66 -31.80 -4.14
C ASN A 262 1.34 -30.68 -3.13
N ILE A 263 0.05 -30.42 -2.88
CA ILE A 263 -0.40 -29.25 -2.11
C ILE A 263 -1.21 -29.66 -0.86
N ASP A 264 -0.49 -29.94 0.22
CA ASP A 264 -1.05 -30.44 1.48
C ASP A 264 -1.67 -29.36 2.38
N THR A 265 -1.31 -28.08 2.20
CA THR A 265 -1.89 -26.98 3.00
C THR A 265 -2.89 -26.18 2.17
N LYS A 266 -4.18 -26.29 2.51
CA LYS A 266 -5.30 -25.72 1.77
C LYS A 266 -5.98 -24.62 2.57
N CYS A 267 -5.86 -23.39 2.11
CA CYS A 267 -6.60 -22.22 2.62
C CYS A 267 -7.90 -22.02 1.85
N CYS A 268 -8.91 -21.46 2.51
CA CYS A 268 -10.24 -21.22 1.95
C CYS A 268 -10.70 -19.77 2.16
N LEU A 269 -11.59 -19.32 1.29
CA LEU A 269 -12.14 -17.97 1.30
C LEU A 269 -13.14 -17.78 2.45
N LYS A 270 -13.05 -16.66 3.16
CA LYS A 270 -13.99 -16.33 4.24
C LYS A 270 -15.04 -15.34 3.77
N LYS A 271 -16.26 -15.44 4.30
CA LYS A 271 -17.32 -14.45 4.05
C LYS A 271 -16.90 -13.08 4.60
N TYR A 272 -17.21 -12.03 3.85
CA TYR A 272 -17.20 -10.65 4.31
C TYR A 272 -18.48 -10.42 5.11
N SER A 273 -18.32 -10.12 6.41
CA SER A 273 -19.44 -9.82 7.30
C SER A 273 -19.59 -8.30 7.39
N LEU A 274 -20.66 -7.78 6.81
CA LEU A 274 -21.00 -6.36 6.92
C LEU A 274 -21.67 -6.10 8.28
N HIS A 275 -21.14 -5.15 9.04
CA HIS A 275 -21.73 -4.70 10.31
C HIS A 275 -22.21 -3.25 10.19
N LEU A 276 -23.35 -3.02 9.54
CA LEU A 276 -23.94 -1.67 9.34
C LEU A 276 -24.15 -0.90 10.66
N ALA A 277 -24.40 -1.60 11.77
CA ALA A 277 -24.52 -1.01 13.10
C ALA A 277 -23.23 -0.34 13.63
N SER A 278 -22.06 -0.64 13.04
CA SER A 278 -20.81 0.10 13.28
C SER A 278 -20.70 1.33 12.36
N LEU A 279 -21.07 1.18 11.08
CA LEU A 279 -21.11 2.25 10.07
C LEU A 279 -21.89 3.47 10.58
N ASN A 280 -23.11 3.23 11.07
CA ASN A 280 -23.99 4.30 11.55
C ASN A 280 -23.52 4.95 12.88
N ARG A 281 -22.69 4.27 13.69
CA ARG A 281 -22.11 4.86 14.91
C ARG A 281 -20.87 5.69 14.61
N GLU A 282 -19.97 5.14 13.78
CA GLU A 282 -18.76 5.83 13.31
C GLU A 282 -19.14 7.12 12.57
N GLN A 283 -20.20 7.09 11.75
CA GLN A 283 -20.67 8.27 11.01
C GLN A 283 -21.38 9.31 11.89
N ARG A 284 -22.15 8.93 12.91
CA ARG A 284 -22.73 9.91 13.86
C ARG A 284 -21.67 10.60 14.71
N ALA A 285 -20.64 9.86 15.15
CA ALA A 285 -19.51 10.45 15.87
C ALA A 285 -18.74 11.44 14.97
N ALA A 286 -18.47 11.03 13.72
CA ALA A 286 -17.82 11.87 12.70
C ALA A 286 -18.55 13.20 12.44
N SER A 287 -19.87 13.17 12.24
CA SER A 287 -20.65 14.39 12.00
C SER A 287 -20.68 15.30 13.22
N ALA A 288 -20.83 14.75 14.43
CA ALA A 288 -20.85 15.53 15.66
C ALA A 288 -19.50 16.24 15.95
N GLU A 289 -18.36 15.63 15.57
CA GLU A 289 -17.06 16.31 15.66
C GLU A 289 -16.97 17.51 14.71
N HIS A 290 -17.47 17.39 13.48
CA HIS A 290 -17.42 18.45 12.48
C HIS A 290 -18.32 19.64 12.84
N GLU A 291 -19.54 19.35 13.32
CA GLU A 291 -20.51 20.35 13.77
C GLU A 291 -19.97 21.19 14.95
N VAL A 292 -19.24 20.57 15.89
CA VAL A 292 -18.57 21.27 17.00
C VAL A 292 -17.44 22.21 16.50
N ILE A 293 -16.71 21.83 15.46
CA ILE A 293 -15.61 22.65 14.90
C ILE A 293 -16.17 23.86 14.12
N GLU A 294 -17.25 23.66 13.36
CA GLU A 294 -17.88 24.71 12.56
C GLU A 294 -18.57 25.75 13.44
N VAL A 295 -19.27 25.33 14.51
CA VAL A 295 -19.86 26.24 15.50
C VAL A 295 -18.80 27.09 16.22
N GLN A 296 -17.57 26.59 16.41
CA GLN A 296 -16.47 27.38 16.97
C GLN A 296 -15.88 28.41 15.99
N HIS A 297 -16.06 28.25 14.67
CA HIS A 297 -15.54 29.17 13.66
C HIS A 297 -16.55 30.26 13.22
N GLN A 298 -17.84 30.11 13.51
CA GLN A 298 -18.90 31.03 13.04
C GLN A 298 -19.37 32.10 14.06
N GLN A 299 -18.60 32.41 15.11
CA GLN A 299 -18.91 33.53 16.01
C GLN A 299 -18.10 34.81 15.70
N PRO A 300 -18.65 35.78 14.92
CA PRO A 300 -18.11 37.13 14.88
C PRO A 300 -18.52 37.90 16.14
N MET A 301 -17.52 38.33 16.93
CA MET A 301 -17.70 39.15 18.13
C MET A 301 -18.22 40.56 17.80
N SER A 302 -19.56 40.71 17.79
CA SER A 302 -20.24 42.00 17.66
C SER A 302 -20.64 42.55 19.03
N TYR A 303 -19.73 43.26 19.71
CA TYR A 303 -20.08 44.02 20.92
C TYR A 303 -20.72 45.37 20.55
N SER A 304 -22.04 45.44 20.68
CA SER A 304 -22.76 46.72 20.74
C SER A 304 -22.97 47.12 22.20
N HIS A 305 -22.47 48.29 22.60
CA HIS A 305 -22.66 48.81 23.95
C HIS A 305 -24.06 49.41 24.13
N GLN A 306 -24.88 48.80 24.98
CA GLN A 306 -26.01 49.49 25.63
C GLN A 306 -26.17 48.98 27.07
N LEU A 307 -25.98 49.89 28.04
CA LEU A 307 -26.38 49.66 29.44
C LEU A 307 -27.88 49.87 29.57
N PRO A 308 -28.54 49.09 30.46
CA PRO A 308 -29.22 49.77 31.56
C PRO A 308 -29.11 49.05 32.93
N GLN A 309 -28.73 49.85 33.93
CA GLN A 309 -29.27 49.97 35.32
C GLN A 309 -29.49 48.71 36.21
N PRO A 310 -29.30 48.82 37.55
CA PRO A 310 -29.12 47.67 38.42
C PRO A 310 -30.42 47.09 39.00
N VAL A 311 -30.44 45.76 39.16
CA VAL A 311 -31.36 45.04 40.05
C VAL A 311 -30.53 44.41 41.16
N ASN A 312 -31.00 44.49 42.41
CA ASN A 312 -30.26 44.03 43.59
C ASN A 312 -30.00 42.51 43.57
N PRO A 313 -28.86 42.04 44.14
CA PRO A 313 -28.47 40.64 44.10
C PRO A 313 -29.17 39.78 45.16
N GLU A 314 -29.62 38.59 44.78
CA GLU A 314 -29.73 37.46 45.71
C GLU A 314 -28.34 36.85 46.00
N PRO A 315 -28.14 36.22 47.17
CA PRO A 315 -26.82 35.72 47.59
C PRO A 315 -26.42 34.45 46.81
N VAL A 316 -25.54 34.60 45.82
CA VAL A 316 -24.91 33.46 45.14
C VAL A 316 -23.87 32.81 46.05
N ASN A 317 -24.05 31.51 46.29
CA ASN A 317 -23.18 30.70 47.14
C ASN A 317 -21.76 30.55 46.51
N PRO A 318 -20.68 30.96 47.20
CA PRO A 318 -19.33 31.05 46.59
C PRO A 318 -18.67 29.70 46.25
N ASP A 319 -19.12 28.58 46.81
CA ASP A 319 -18.43 27.28 46.64
C ASP A 319 -18.62 26.63 45.25
N SER A 320 -19.61 27.03 44.46
CA SER A 320 -19.90 26.41 43.15
C SER A 320 -19.05 26.94 41.99
N THR A 321 -18.59 28.19 42.07
CA THR A 321 -17.87 28.86 40.97
C THR A 321 -16.37 28.53 40.95
N VAL A 322 -15.75 28.34 42.12
CA VAL A 322 -14.33 28.00 42.23
C VAL A 322 -14.02 26.62 41.64
N ALA A 323 -14.89 25.63 41.90
CA ALA A 323 -14.74 24.28 41.35
C ALA A 323 -14.84 24.27 39.81
N SER A 324 -15.76 25.04 39.23
CA SER A 324 -15.97 25.13 37.79
C SER A 324 -14.77 25.79 37.08
N ASN A 325 -14.26 26.90 37.62
CA ASN A 325 -13.11 27.62 37.05
C ASN A 325 -11.80 26.82 37.11
N ALA A 326 -11.60 26.02 38.16
CA ALA A 326 -10.45 25.12 38.28
C ALA A 326 -10.50 23.95 37.28
N GLN A 327 -11.70 23.44 36.97
CA GLN A 327 -11.89 22.44 35.93
C GLN A 327 -11.69 23.01 34.53
N LEU A 328 -12.18 24.23 34.27
CA LEU A 328 -11.98 24.92 32.99
C LEU A 328 -10.49 25.19 32.70
N SER A 329 -9.74 25.65 33.71
CA SER A 329 -8.30 25.91 33.59
C SER A 329 -7.52 24.65 33.21
N LYS A 330 -7.78 23.52 33.89
CA LYS A 330 -7.16 22.22 33.56
C LYS A 330 -7.51 21.72 32.16
N LEU A 331 -8.73 22.01 31.67
CA LEU A 331 -9.13 21.65 30.32
C LEU A 331 -8.36 22.47 29.27
N ILE A 332 -8.17 23.77 29.52
CA ILE A 332 -7.42 24.68 28.66
C ILE A 332 -5.93 24.32 28.63
N GLU A 333 -5.31 24.05 29.79
CA GLU A 333 -3.93 23.56 29.90
C GLU A 333 -3.73 22.24 29.12
N GLY A 334 -4.65 21.29 29.29
CA GLY A 334 -4.62 20.00 28.59
C GLY A 334 -4.90 20.09 27.08
N LEU A 335 -5.59 21.14 26.61
CA LEU A 335 -5.69 21.45 25.18
C LEU A 335 -4.40 22.06 24.65
N HIS A 336 -3.85 23.06 25.36
CA HIS A 336 -2.62 23.74 24.99
C HIS A 336 -1.45 22.77 24.85
N GLU A 337 -1.27 21.85 25.82
CA GLU A 337 -0.22 20.83 25.77
C GLU A 337 -0.35 19.89 24.55
N LYS A 338 -1.58 19.53 24.15
CA LYS A 338 -1.83 18.70 22.95
C LYS A 338 -1.56 19.47 21.66
N VAL A 339 -1.94 20.75 21.61
CA VAL A 339 -1.68 21.62 20.45
C VAL A 339 -0.18 21.81 20.26
N VAL A 340 0.57 22.15 21.32
CA VAL A 340 2.04 22.31 21.26
C VAL A 340 2.72 21.02 20.79
N LYS A 341 2.39 19.86 21.36
CA LYS A 341 2.94 18.55 20.90
C LYS A 341 2.56 18.21 19.46
N GLY A 342 1.40 18.68 18.99
CA GLY A 342 0.99 18.60 17.59
C GLY A 342 1.89 19.42 16.67
N PHE A 343 2.15 20.68 17.03
CA PHE A 343 3.06 21.56 16.29
C PHE A 343 4.51 21.04 16.28
N GLU A 344 5.07 20.60 17.41
CA GLU A 344 6.40 19.99 17.48
C GLU A 344 6.52 18.74 16.57
N ALA A 345 5.46 17.93 16.51
CA ALA A 345 5.43 16.74 15.65
C ALA A 345 5.31 17.09 14.14
N ILE A 346 4.67 18.21 13.80
CA ILE A 346 4.58 18.73 12.43
C ILE A 346 5.91 19.36 12.01
N GLU A 347 6.51 20.20 12.86
CA GLU A 347 7.82 20.83 12.64
C GLU A 347 8.91 19.77 12.43
N LYS A 348 8.94 18.72 13.27
CA LYS A 348 9.87 17.59 13.11
C LYS A 348 9.67 16.82 11.80
N ARG A 349 8.44 16.75 11.27
CA ARG A 349 8.15 16.16 9.95
C ARG A 349 8.59 17.08 8.81
N LEU A 350 8.36 18.39 8.91
CA LEU A 350 8.82 19.38 7.95
C LEU A 350 10.34 19.38 7.84
N TYR A 351 11.06 19.41 8.96
CA TYR A 351 12.52 19.28 8.98
C TYR A 351 13.01 17.97 8.36
N THR A 352 12.30 16.86 8.59
CA THR A 352 12.61 15.58 7.93
C THR A 352 12.37 15.65 6.41
N MET A 353 11.36 16.39 5.95
CA MET A 353 11.12 16.62 4.52
C MET A 353 12.17 17.55 3.90
N GLU A 354 12.61 18.61 4.56
CA GLU A 354 13.70 19.47 4.07
C GLU A 354 15.02 18.71 3.92
N VAL A 355 15.34 17.83 4.88
CA VAL A 355 16.50 16.93 4.77
C VAL A 355 16.35 15.97 3.59
N LEU A 356 15.18 15.39 3.37
CA LEU A 356 14.91 14.53 2.21
C LEU A 356 14.98 15.29 0.88
N PHE A 357 14.45 16.52 0.81
CA PHE A 357 14.59 17.38 -0.36
C PHE A 357 16.04 17.78 -0.63
N SER A 358 16.84 18.01 0.42
CA SER A 358 18.27 18.31 0.30
C SER A 358 19.05 17.11 -0.25
N VAL A 359 18.76 15.90 0.23
CA VAL A 359 19.34 14.66 -0.30
C VAL A 359 18.96 14.44 -1.77
N LEU A 360 17.66 14.55 -2.11
CA LEU A 360 17.19 14.41 -3.49
C LEU A 360 17.78 15.47 -4.43
N SER A 361 17.96 16.71 -3.96
CA SER A 361 18.61 17.78 -4.72
C SER A 361 20.10 17.49 -4.97
N SER A 362 20.80 16.89 -3.99
CA SER A 362 22.17 16.40 -4.15
C SER A 362 22.24 15.26 -5.17
N GLU A 363 21.37 14.25 -5.07
CA GLU A 363 21.31 13.12 -6.01
C GLU A 363 21.00 13.58 -7.44
N VAL A 364 20.09 14.52 -7.63
CA VAL A 364 19.79 15.12 -8.95
C VAL A 364 20.98 15.93 -9.48
N SER A 365 21.72 16.62 -8.62
CA SER A 365 22.93 17.36 -9.00
C SER A 365 24.08 16.42 -9.41
N GLU A 366 24.27 15.30 -8.69
CA GLU A 366 25.24 14.25 -9.04
C GLU A 366 24.86 13.55 -10.35
N MET A 367 23.58 13.19 -10.55
CA MET A 367 23.11 12.63 -11.83
C MET A 367 23.32 13.62 -12.99
N LYS A 368 23.11 14.93 -12.76
CA LYS A 368 23.34 15.97 -13.77
C LYS A 368 24.83 16.15 -14.08
N ALA A 369 25.72 16.00 -13.09
CA ALA A 369 27.17 16.01 -13.31
C ALA A 369 27.63 14.79 -14.14
N CYS A 370 27.15 13.58 -13.81
CA CYS A 370 27.43 12.36 -14.57
C CYS A 370 26.91 12.39 -16.02
N MET A 371 25.85 13.16 -16.29
CA MET A 371 25.28 13.35 -17.63
C MET A 371 26.03 14.39 -18.48
N LEU A 372 26.84 15.26 -17.87
CA LEU A 372 27.54 16.36 -18.55
C LEU A 372 29.01 16.07 -18.89
N ASP A 373 29.63 15.05 -18.28
CA ASP A 373 30.96 14.57 -18.68
C ASP A 373 31.06 13.02 -18.62
N PRO A 374 30.79 12.32 -19.73
CA PRO A 374 30.85 10.86 -19.79
C PRO A 374 32.25 10.25 -19.67
N CYS A 375 33.32 11.06 -19.70
CA CYS A 375 34.69 10.56 -19.88
C CYS A 375 35.52 10.50 -18.59
N HIS A 376 35.07 11.15 -17.50
CA HIS A 376 35.90 11.25 -16.29
C HIS A 376 35.95 9.98 -15.40
N ALA A 377 35.04 9.02 -15.61
CA ALA A 377 34.92 7.80 -14.79
C ALA A 377 36.06 6.78 -14.94
N LEU A 378 36.90 6.87 -15.99
CA LEU A 378 37.93 5.85 -16.30
C LEU A 378 39.33 6.13 -15.72
N ASN A 379 39.56 7.29 -15.08
CA ASN A 379 40.89 7.67 -14.57
C ASN A 379 41.07 7.53 -13.05
N GLY A 380 39.99 7.45 -12.26
CA GLY A 380 40.07 7.36 -10.78
C GLY A 380 40.75 6.09 -10.27
N ASP A 381 40.47 4.93 -10.89
CA ASP A 381 41.00 3.63 -10.43
C ASP A 381 42.49 3.44 -10.75
N LYS A 382 43.05 4.16 -11.73
CA LYS A 382 44.49 4.11 -12.03
C LYS A 382 45.32 4.87 -11.00
N GLN A 383 44.87 6.03 -10.52
CA GLN A 383 45.58 6.76 -9.47
C GLN A 383 45.56 6.03 -8.12
N LYS A 384 44.46 5.33 -7.78
CA LYS A 384 44.37 4.57 -6.53
C LYS A 384 45.30 3.34 -6.48
N ARG A 385 45.51 2.64 -7.60
CA ARG A 385 46.49 1.54 -7.66
C ARG A 385 47.93 2.05 -7.52
N ALA A 386 48.31 3.11 -8.23
CA ALA A 386 49.66 3.67 -8.20
C ALA A 386 50.11 4.15 -6.79
N GLN A 387 49.18 4.59 -5.94
CA GLN A 387 49.50 5.00 -4.56
C GLN A 387 49.59 3.84 -3.56
N THR A 388 49.07 2.65 -3.88
CA THR A 388 49.07 1.51 -2.95
C THR A 388 50.37 0.69 -3.06
N GLU A 389 51.00 0.67 -4.24
CA GLU A 389 52.25 -0.08 -4.50
C GLU A 389 53.52 0.67 -4.02
N ALA A 390 53.42 1.97 -3.77
CA ALA A 390 54.54 2.82 -3.30
C ALA A 390 54.77 2.80 -1.77
N HIS A 391 54.13 1.89 -1.02
CA HIS A 391 54.23 1.80 0.45
C HIS A 391 54.54 0.39 0.99
N GLN A 392 54.90 -0.56 0.14
CA GLN A 392 55.36 -1.91 0.54
C GLN A 392 56.63 -2.28 -0.23
N GLY A 393 57.71 -1.55 0.04
CA GLY A 393 59.03 -1.74 -0.58
C GLY A 393 60.14 -1.29 0.35
N GLY A 394 60.30 -1.98 1.48
CA GLY A 394 61.34 -1.71 2.49
C GLY A 394 61.74 -2.99 3.24
N ASP A 395 63.05 -3.19 3.32
CA ASP A 395 63.79 -4.17 4.13
C ASP A 395 63.83 -5.64 3.69
N GLY A 396 64.98 -6.02 3.10
CA GLY A 396 65.52 -7.39 3.08
C GLY A 396 66.32 -7.71 4.35
N PRO A 397 66.93 -8.91 4.45
CA PRO A 397 68.32 -9.11 3.98
C PRO A 397 68.49 -10.41 3.14
N SER A 398 69.44 -10.56 2.19
CA SER A 398 70.91 -10.76 2.35
C SER A 398 71.26 -11.96 3.25
N ALA A 399 71.98 -13.02 2.87
CA ALA A 399 72.62 -13.48 1.61
C ALA A 399 72.72 -15.05 1.67
N ALA A 400 73.52 -15.86 0.93
CA ALA A 400 74.64 -15.66 0.00
C ALA A 400 74.89 -16.94 -0.87
N ALA A 401 75.76 -16.80 -1.89
CA ALA A 401 76.66 -17.80 -2.50
C ALA A 401 76.14 -19.19 -2.99
N ASP A 402 76.10 -19.37 -4.32
CA ASP A 402 76.99 -20.20 -5.17
C ASP A 402 77.67 -21.48 -4.61
N PRO A 403 77.99 -22.49 -5.47
CA PRO A 403 78.06 -22.45 -6.95
C PRO A 403 77.14 -23.43 -7.71
#